data_AF-A0A349H692-F1
#
_entry.id   AF-A0A349H692-F1
#
_cell.length_a   1.000
_cell.length_b   1.000
_cell.length_c   1.000
_cell.angle_alpha   90.00
_cell.angle_beta   90.00
_cell.angle_gamma   90.00
#
_symmetry.space_group_name_H-M   'P 1'
#
loop_
_entity.id
_entity.type
_entity.pdbx_description
1 polymer ?
#
loop_
_entity_poly.entity_id
_entity_poly.type
_entity_poly.pdbx_seq_one_letter_code
_entity_poly.pdbx_strand_id
1 'polypeptide(L)'
;MQLSVLVHYIRFYKYGKRFIIEYMKFPIPQSTFYVSHPSRGALLLELLIVTSILAVILSIGSQAVYVSMQSGKTSGESDTAMGLAGEALEQARAVADEKWQNIYDLTRGSQYHFVESNSKWATSTGSELIPLNTGSFTRYVVVQNICRDTTAGVRNVTGITDTDGTATTCTTSTGAFDPSTQKVTVTVSWQGNGSPVTISDYFIRWRNKVCNQTGWTTGGSGTTVKTCPDTNYDTISPEGTIDTAGGTLKLQ
;
A
#
# COMPACT_ATOMS: atom_id res chain seq x y z
N MET A 1 -54.27 -35.21 -3.70
CA MET A 1 -53.61 -35.38 -2.39
C MET A 1 -53.33 -33.99 -1.84
N GLN A 2 -54.11 -33.54 -0.86
CA GLN A 2 -54.04 -32.17 -0.31
C GLN A 2 -52.96 -32.15 0.78
N LEU A 3 -51.87 -31.40 0.58
CA LEU A 3 -50.87 -31.15 1.62
C LEU A 3 -51.19 -29.80 2.27
N SER A 4 -51.61 -29.82 3.53
CA SER A 4 -51.90 -28.60 4.28
C SER A 4 -50.67 -28.19 5.09
N VAL A 5 -50.10 -27.02 4.81
CA VAL A 5 -48.93 -26.48 5.54
C VAL A 5 -49.41 -25.39 6.50
N LEU A 6 -49.12 -25.56 7.78
CA LEU A 6 -49.51 -24.64 8.86
C LEU A 6 -48.26 -23.85 9.31
N VAL A 7 -48.27 -22.53 9.09
CA VAL A 7 -47.20 -21.65 9.59
C VAL A 7 -47.61 -21.14 10.97
N HIS A 8 -46.80 -21.45 11.98
CA HIS A 8 -46.96 -20.93 13.34
C HIS A 8 -46.06 -19.71 13.53
N TYR A 9 -46.64 -18.60 13.98
CA TYR A 9 -45.86 -17.41 14.33
C TYR A 9 -46.12 -17.05 15.80
N ILE A 10 -45.05 -16.74 16.53
CA ILE A 10 -45.08 -16.35 17.94
C ILE A 10 -44.85 -14.84 18.00
N ARG A 11 -45.78 -14.09 18.59
CA ARG A 11 -45.55 -12.69 18.95
C ARG A 11 -45.20 -12.58 20.42
N PHE A 12 -44.17 -11.79 20.70
CA PHE A 12 -43.74 -11.47 22.05
C PHE A 12 -44.13 -10.03 22.37
N TYR A 13 -44.92 -9.85 23.43
CA TYR A 13 -45.22 -8.54 23.97
C TYR A 13 -44.56 -8.38 25.34
N LYS A 14 -43.90 -7.24 25.54
CA LYS A 14 -43.32 -6.86 26.82
C LYS A 14 -44.21 -5.81 27.48
N TYR A 15 -44.92 -6.20 28.53
CA TYR A 15 -45.68 -5.27 29.38
C TYR A 15 -44.98 -5.19 30.74
N GLY A 16 -44.21 -4.11 30.94
CA GLY A 16 -43.41 -3.93 32.15
C GLY A 16 -42.33 -5.02 32.34
N LYS A 17 -42.31 -5.68 33.50
CA LYS A 17 -41.35 -6.75 33.85
C LYS A 17 -41.83 -8.18 33.54
N ARG A 18 -42.96 -8.36 32.88
CA ARG A 18 -43.47 -9.70 32.50
C ARG A 18 -43.60 -9.84 30.99
N PHE A 19 -43.24 -11.01 30.48
CA PHE A 19 -43.45 -11.41 29.09
C PHE A 19 -44.70 -12.30 29.01
N ILE A 20 -45.57 -12.01 28.04
CA ILE A 20 -46.75 -12.81 27.73
C ILE A 20 -46.56 -13.37 26.32
N ILE A 21 -46.83 -14.67 26.17
CA ILE A 21 -46.76 -15.40 24.90
C ILE A 21 -48.19 -15.78 24.52
N GLU A 22 -48.63 -15.35 23.35
CA GLU A 22 -49.97 -15.62 22.85
C GLU A 22 -49.90 -16.35 21.50
N TYR A 23 -50.61 -17.47 21.38
CA TYR A 23 -50.65 -18.29 20.18
C TYR A 23 -51.86 -17.91 19.33
N MET A 24 -51.62 -17.21 18.23
CA MET A 24 -52.68 -16.86 17.28
C MET A 24 -52.65 -17.80 16.07
N LYS A 25 -53.75 -18.52 15.84
CA LYS A 25 -53.94 -19.35 14.64
C LYS A 25 -54.64 -18.52 13.57
N PHE A 26 -53.91 -18.12 12.53
CA PHE A 26 -54.51 -17.50 11.35
C PHE A 26 -54.81 -18.58 10.30
N PRO A 27 -56.07 -18.76 9.88
CA PRO A 27 -56.36 -19.58 8.71
C PRO A 27 -55.84 -18.85 7.47
N ILE A 28 -54.85 -19.44 6.80
CA ILE A 28 -54.40 -18.95 5.49
C ILE A 28 -55.55 -19.21 4.51
N PRO A 29 -56.03 -18.21 3.74
CA PRO A 29 -56.97 -18.48 2.67
C PRO A 29 -56.31 -19.48 1.71
N GLN A 30 -56.95 -20.63 1.51
CA GLN A 30 -56.49 -21.66 0.58
C GLN A 30 -56.49 -21.04 -0.82
N SER A 31 -55.34 -20.54 -1.29
CA SER A 31 -55.19 -20.17 -2.69
C SER A 31 -55.15 -21.47 -3.49
N THR A 32 -56.30 -21.86 -4.02
CA THR A 32 -56.39 -22.90 -5.04
C THR A 32 -55.60 -22.43 -6.25
N PHE A 33 -54.43 -23.02 -6.46
CA PHE A 33 -53.70 -22.89 -7.71
C PHE A 33 -54.53 -23.59 -8.79
N TYR A 34 -55.24 -22.80 -9.61
CA TYR A 34 -56.01 -23.33 -10.73
C TYR A 34 -55.04 -23.79 -11.82
N VAL A 35 -54.78 -25.09 -11.89
CA VAL A 35 -54.15 -25.71 -13.07
C VAL A 35 -55.24 -25.78 -14.14
N SER A 36 -55.20 -24.88 -15.11
CA SER A 36 -56.10 -24.89 -16.27
C SER A 36 -55.83 -26.12 -17.13
N HIS A 37 -56.88 -26.86 -17.52
CA HIS A 37 -56.75 -27.98 -18.44
C HIS A 37 -56.35 -27.46 -19.84
N PRO A 38 -55.24 -27.95 -20.44
CA PRO A 38 -54.70 -27.35 -21.65
C PRO A 38 -55.64 -27.57 -22.83
N SER A 39 -56.07 -26.47 -23.45
CA SER A 39 -56.69 -26.46 -24.77
C SER A 39 -55.62 -26.74 -25.83
N ARG A 40 -56.00 -27.33 -26.96
CA ARG A 40 -55.09 -27.55 -28.10
C ARG A 40 -54.46 -26.20 -28.50
N GLY A 41 -53.16 -26.03 -28.23
CA GLY A 41 -52.41 -24.77 -28.41
C GLY A 41 -51.58 -24.33 -27.19
N ALA A 42 -51.94 -24.77 -25.97
CA ALA A 42 -51.23 -24.41 -24.74
C ALA A 42 -49.81 -25.00 -24.63
N LEU A 43 -49.54 -26.13 -25.30
CA LEU A 43 -48.22 -26.76 -25.31
C LEU A 43 -47.13 -25.89 -25.94
N LEU A 44 -47.47 -25.10 -26.97
CA LEU A 44 -46.51 -24.23 -27.65
C LEU A 44 -46.14 -23.03 -26.76
N LEU A 45 -47.13 -22.45 -26.08
CA LEU A 45 -46.90 -21.36 -25.14
C LEU A 45 -46.09 -21.81 -23.92
N GLU A 46 -46.39 -22.99 -23.38
CA GLU A 46 -45.65 -23.56 -22.24
C GLU A 46 -44.18 -23.81 -22.60
N LEU A 47 -43.91 -24.39 -23.77
CA LEU A 47 -42.54 -24.58 -24.26
C LEU A 47 -41.80 -23.25 -24.47
N LEU A 48 -42.50 -22.22 -24.97
CA LEU A 48 -41.92 -20.88 -25.15
C LEU A 48 -41.56 -20.26 -23.80
N ILE A 49 -42.45 -20.38 -22.81
CA ILE A 49 -42.18 -19.88 -21.45
C ILE A 49 -40.99 -20.63 -20.84
N VAL A 50 -40.95 -21.96 -20.91
CA VAL A 50 -39.86 -22.77 -20.36
C VAL A 50 -38.52 -22.43 -21.02
N THR A 51 -38.47 -22.32 -22.35
CA THR A 51 -37.23 -21.98 -23.07
C THR A 51 -36.79 -20.55 -22.82
N SER A 52 -37.73 -19.61 -22.64
CA SER A 52 -37.41 -18.22 -22.27
C SER A 52 -36.80 -18.12 -20.87
N ILE A 53 -37.35 -18.82 -19.89
CA ILE A 53 -36.82 -18.84 -18.52
C ILE A 53 -35.44 -19.52 -18.50
N LEU A 54 -35.28 -20.63 -19.22
CA LEU A 54 -34.01 -21.32 -19.34
C LEU A 54 -32.93 -20.40 -19.96
N ALA A 55 -33.27 -19.66 -21.01
CA ALA A 55 -32.34 -18.71 -21.65
C ALA A 55 -31.88 -17.62 -20.67
N VAL A 56 -32.81 -17.07 -19.87
CA VAL A 56 -32.47 -16.07 -18.85
C VAL A 56 -31.51 -16.64 -17.81
N ILE A 57 -31.79 -17.83 -17.27
CA ILE A 57 -30.93 -18.47 -16.26
C ILE A 57 -29.53 -18.74 -16.80
N LEU A 58 -29.42 -19.28 -18.02
CA LEU A 58 -28.13 -19.56 -18.65
C LEU A 58 -27.32 -18.27 -18.88
N SER A 59 -27.98 -17.19 -19.28
CA SER A 59 -27.31 -15.89 -19.51
C SER A 59 -26.73 -15.30 -18.22
N ILE A 60 -27.45 -15.39 -17.09
CA ILE A 60 -26.99 -14.92 -15.79
C ILE A 60 -25.89 -15.84 -15.27
N GLY A 61 -26.05 -17.16 -15.42
CA GLY A 61 -25.05 -18.14 -15.00
C GLY A 61 -23.71 -17.96 -15.71
N SER A 62 -23.72 -17.71 -17.02
CA SER A 62 -22.49 -17.46 -17.80
C SER A 62 -21.75 -16.21 -17.33
N GLN A 63 -22.47 -15.11 -17.10
CA GLN A 63 -21.88 -13.87 -16.59
C GLN A 63 -21.26 -14.05 -15.20
N ALA A 64 -21.93 -14.78 -14.30
CA ALA A 64 -21.42 -15.05 -12.97
C ALA A 64 -20.10 -15.84 -13.00
N VAL A 65 -19.99 -16.85 -13.87
CA VAL A 65 -18.75 -17.62 -14.05
C VAL A 65 -17.64 -16.73 -14.61
N TYR A 66 -17.95 -15.89 -15.60
CA TYR A 66 -16.97 -14.97 -16.18
C TYR A 66 -16.41 -14.00 -15.13
N VAL A 67 -17.28 -13.39 -14.31
CA VAL A 67 -16.86 -12.49 -13.23
C VAL A 67 -16.02 -13.24 -12.19
N SER A 68 -16.39 -14.47 -11.83
CA SER A 68 -15.62 -15.29 -10.90
C SER A 68 -14.20 -15.59 -11.41
N MET A 69 -14.07 -15.97 -12.69
CA MET A 69 -12.75 -16.21 -13.31
C MET A 69 -11.91 -14.94 -13.36
N GLN A 70 -12.51 -13.81 -13.72
CA GLN A 70 -11.83 -12.52 -13.73
C GLN A 70 -11.38 -12.10 -12.33
N SER A 71 -12.22 -12.36 -11.31
CA SER A 71 -11.89 -12.12 -9.90
C SER A 71 -10.72 -12.99 -9.43
N GLY A 72 -10.69 -14.28 -9.81
CA GLY A 72 -9.58 -15.17 -9.48
C GLY A 72 -8.27 -14.72 -10.11
N LYS A 73 -8.31 -14.29 -11.39
CA LYS A 73 -7.14 -13.75 -12.08
C LYS A 73 -6.60 -12.49 -11.41
N THR A 74 -7.46 -11.49 -11.16
CA THR A 74 -7.00 -10.23 -10.54
C THR A 74 -6.51 -10.45 -9.10
N SER A 75 -7.07 -11.41 -8.36
CA SER A 75 -6.58 -11.77 -7.03
C SER A 75 -5.18 -12.37 -7.11
N GLY A 76 -4.95 -13.33 -8.02
CA GLY A 76 -3.63 -13.95 -8.17
C GLY A 76 -2.54 -12.97 -8.64
N GLU A 77 -2.90 -12.03 -9.51
CA GLU A 77 -2.00 -10.94 -9.91
C GLU A 77 -1.67 -10.00 -8.73
N SER A 78 -2.68 -9.66 -7.90
CA SER A 78 -2.50 -8.86 -6.69
C SER A 78 -1.60 -9.55 -5.65
N ASP A 79 -1.76 -10.85 -5.45
CA ASP A 79 -0.92 -11.63 -4.52
C ASP A 79 0.54 -11.67 -5.00
N THR A 80 0.73 -11.85 -6.31
CA THR A 80 2.07 -11.81 -6.92
C THR A 80 2.70 -10.42 -6.78
N ALA A 81 1.93 -9.36 -7.06
CA ALA A 81 2.39 -7.99 -6.91
C ALA A 81 2.76 -7.64 -5.46
N MET A 82 2.02 -8.16 -4.47
CA MET A 82 2.33 -8.00 -3.05
C MET A 82 3.67 -8.66 -2.69
N GLY A 83 3.93 -9.87 -3.20
CA GLY A 83 5.21 -10.55 -3.03
C GLY A 83 6.38 -9.76 -3.63
N LEU A 84 6.24 -9.29 -4.87
CA LEU A 84 7.26 -8.48 -5.56
C LEU A 84 7.51 -7.14 -4.87
N ALA A 85 6.46 -6.53 -4.31
CA ALA A 85 6.57 -5.28 -3.56
C ALA A 85 7.33 -5.51 -2.25
N GLY A 86 7.00 -6.59 -1.52
CA GLY A 86 7.70 -6.99 -0.29
C GLY A 86 9.17 -7.29 -0.53
N GLU A 87 9.49 -8.01 -1.60
CA GLU A 87 10.88 -8.27 -2.01
C GLU A 87 11.65 -6.97 -2.24
N ALA A 88 11.07 -6.01 -2.98
CA ALA A 88 11.73 -4.74 -3.23
C ALA A 88 11.88 -3.85 -1.98
N LEU A 89 10.99 -3.96 -0.99
CA LEU A 89 11.22 -3.32 0.32
C LEU A 89 12.42 -3.94 1.03
N GLU A 90 12.59 -5.26 0.97
CA GLU A 90 13.74 -5.94 1.57
C GLU A 90 15.05 -5.61 0.82
N GLN A 91 15.00 -5.48 -0.51
CA GLN A 91 16.11 -4.97 -1.31
C GLN A 91 16.46 -3.53 -0.89
N ALA A 92 15.45 -2.66 -0.74
CA ALA A 92 15.66 -1.30 -0.27
C ALA A 92 16.30 -1.27 1.13
N ARG A 93 15.86 -2.16 2.03
CA ARG A 93 16.42 -2.30 3.37
C ARG A 93 17.88 -2.74 3.31
N ALA A 94 18.21 -3.72 2.47
CA ALA A 94 19.60 -4.16 2.28
C ALA A 94 20.51 -3.03 1.78
N VAL A 95 20.02 -2.21 0.84
CA VAL A 95 20.74 -1.03 0.34
C VAL A 95 20.93 0.03 1.43
N ALA A 96 19.88 0.30 2.21
CA ALA A 96 19.92 1.24 3.34
C ALA A 96 20.89 0.78 4.43
N ASP A 97 20.90 -0.54 4.70
CA ASP A 97 21.77 -1.15 5.67
C ASP A 97 23.22 -1.06 5.24
N GLU A 98 23.57 -1.42 4.01
CA GLU A 98 24.97 -1.34 3.53
C GLU A 98 25.55 0.06 3.77
N LYS A 99 24.83 1.10 3.33
CA LYS A 99 25.22 2.48 3.52
C LYS A 99 24.00 3.39 3.42
N TRP A 100 23.69 4.11 4.50
CA TRP A 100 22.53 5.01 4.57
C TRP A 100 22.46 6.01 3.40
N GLN A 101 23.62 6.53 2.98
CA GLN A 101 23.72 7.47 1.85
C GLN A 101 23.18 6.90 0.54
N ASN A 102 23.17 5.58 0.33
CA ASN A 102 22.64 4.97 -0.89
C ASN A 102 21.13 5.22 -1.05
N ILE A 103 20.40 5.43 0.05
CA ILE A 103 18.99 5.84 0.04
C ILE A 103 18.87 7.35 0.24
N TYR A 104 19.64 7.92 1.17
CA TYR A 104 19.53 9.33 1.52
C TYR A 104 19.97 10.29 0.40
N ASP A 105 20.87 9.90 -0.50
CA ASP A 105 21.33 10.80 -1.57
C ASP A 105 20.46 10.70 -2.85
N LEU A 106 19.46 9.81 -2.87
CA LEU A 106 18.55 9.69 -4.02
C LEU A 106 17.67 10.93 -4.19
N THR A 107 17.44 11.37 -5.42
CA THR A 107 16.48 12.46 -5.67
C THR A 107 15.10 12.06 -5.16
N ARG A 108 14.56 12.82 -4.22
CA ARG A 108 13.26 12.54 -3.60
C ARG A 108 12.13 12.63 -4.63
N GLY A 109 11.12 11.78 -4.46
CA GLY A 109 9.98 11.72 -5.39
C GLY A 109 10.29 11.11 -6.76
N SER A 110 11.56 10.84 -7.08
CA SER A 110 11.93 10.15 -8.33
C SER A 110 11.76 8.63 -8.20
N GLN A 111 11.53 7.98 -9.35
CA GLN A 111 11.39 6.53 -9.42
C GLN A 111 12.74 5.84 -9.54
N TYR A 112 12.91 4.76 -8.78
CA TYR A 112 14.07 3.89 -8.80
C TYR A 112 13.67 2.41 -8.74
N HIS A 113 14.61 1.53 -9.03
CA HIS A 113 14.52 0.09 -8.75
C HIS A 113 15.88 -0.42 -8.28
N PHE A 114 15.93 -1.65 -7.77
CA PHE A 114 17.16 -2.26 -7.29
C PHE A 114 17.59 -3.38 -8.22
N VAL A 115 18.88 -3.40 -8.55
CA VAL A 115 19.50 -4.42 -9.39
C VAL A 115 20.70 -5.00 -8.66
N GLU A 116 20.99 -6.28 -8.89
CA GLU A 116 22.22 -6.87 -8.36
C GLU A 116 23.42 -6.40 -9.18
N SER A 117 24.44 -5.88 -8.51
CA SER A 117 25.73 -5.51 -9.08
C SER A 117 26.84 -5.90 -8.14
N ASN A 118 27.79 -6.73 -8.60
CA ASN A 118 28.92 -7.22 -7.80
C ASN A 118 28.49 -7.89 -6.47
N SER A 119 27.49 -8.76 -6.52
CA SER A 119 26.94 -9.47 -5.34
C SER A 119 26.34 -8.56 -4.27
N LYS A 120 25.87 -7.37 -4.67
CA LYS A 120 25.23 -6.39 -3.80
C LYS A 120 24.04 -5.76 -4.52
N TRP A 121 23.09 -5.25 -3.75
CA TRP A 121 22.00 -4.45 -4.31
C TRP A 121 22.48 -3.04 -4.61
N ALA A 122 22.23 -2.59 -5.84
CA ALA A 122 22.53 -1.24 -6.30
C ALA A 122 21.25 -0.57 -6.80
N THR A 123 21.16 0.75 -6.62
CA THR A 123 20.02 1.53 -7.09
C THR A 123 20.19 1.90 -8.55
N SER A 124 19.12 1.73 -9.33
CA SER A 124 19.00 2.11 -10.73
C SER A 124 17.81 3.05 -10.90
N THR A 125 17.88 3.96 -11.87
CA THR A 125 16.84 4.97 -12.13
C THR A 125 15.68 4.40 -12.93
N GLY A 126 14.46 4.86 -12.66
CA GLY A 126 13.25 4.48 -13.38
C GLY A 126 12.60 3.20 -12.82
N SER A 127 11.60 2.71 -13.55
CA SER A 127 10.89 1.48 -13.22
C SER A 127 11.52 0.24 -13.88
N GLU A 128 11.31 -0.91 -13.26
CA GLU A 128 11.74 -2.21 -13.74
C GLU A 128 10.55 -3.01 -14.29
N LEU A 129 10.74 -3.69 -15.41
CA LEU A 129 9.78 -4.66 -15.95
C LEU A 129 10.20 -6.08 -15.56
N ILE A 130 9.30 -6.80 -14.89
CA ILE A 130 9.49 -8.16 -14.40
C ILE A 130 8.55 -9.08 -15.18
N PRO A 131 9.06 -9.78 -16.21
CA PRO A 131 8.27 -10.76 -16.94
C PRO A 131 8.15 -12.06 -16.14
N LEU A 132 6.91 -12.48 -15.88
CA LEU A 132 6.58 -13.77 -15.28
C LEU A 132 5.70 -14.58 -16.24
N ASN A 133 5.61 -15.89 -16.02
CA ASN A 133 4.72 -16.76 -16.80
C ASN A 133 3.24 -16.36 -16.66
N THR A 134 2.88 -15.66 -15.57
CA THR A 134 1.52 -15.20 -15.25
C THR A 134 1.20 -13.81 -15.80
N GLY A 135 2.19 -13.05 -16.25
CA GLY A 135 2.02 -11.67 -16.71
C GLY A 135 3.30 -10.84 -16.57
N SER A 136 3.26 -9.58 -17.01
CA SER A 136 4.37 -8.63 -16.83
C SER A 136 4.02 -7.61 -15.76
N PHE A 137 4.93 -7.42 -14.81
CA PHE A 137 4.79 -6.49 -13.70
C PHE A 137 5.78 -5.34 -13.87
N THR A 138 5.36 -4.12 -13.59
CA THR A 138 6.22 -2.94 -13.52
C THR A 138 6.35 -2.53 -12.07
N ARG A 139 7.58 -2.42 -11.58
CA ARG A 139 7.91 -2.10 -10.20
C ARG A 139 8.77 -0.85 -10.13
N TYR A 140 8.50 0.00 -9.17
CA TYR A 140 9.39 1.11 -8.82
C TYR A 140 9.29 1.46 -7.33
N VAL A 141 10.29 2.18 -6.88
CA VAL A 141 10.49 2.63 -5.50
C VAL A 141 10.67 4.13 -5.50
N VAL A 142 10.04 4.80 -4.53
CA VAL A 142 10.13 6.24 -4.32
C VAL A 142 10.54 6.49 -2.88
N VAL A 143 11.53 7.36 -2.70
CA VAL A 143 12.00 7.82 -1.39
C VAL A 143 11.47 9.22 -1.12
N GLN A 144 10.91 9.41 0.07
CA GLN A 144 10.28 10.65 0.52
C GLN A 144 10.79 11.07 1.89
N ASN A 145 11.04 12.37 2.04
CA ASN A 145 11.38 13.01 3.29
C ASN A 145 10.16 13.09 4.21
N ILE A 146 10.39 12.91 5.52
CA ILE A 146 9.36 12.90 6.55
C ILE A 146 9.52 14.04 7.55
N CYS A 147 8.44 14.32 8.27
CA CYS A 147 8.37 15.30 9.34
C CYS A 147 8.14 14.59 10.68
N ARG A 148 8.76 15.12 11.74
CA ARG A 148 8.56 14.69 13.12
C ARG A 148 8.01 15.80 13.99
N ASP A 149 7.26 15.39 15.00
CA ASP A 149 6.76 16.27 16.06
C ASP A 149 7.93 16.97 16.78
N THR A 150 7.78 18.28 16.99
CA THR A 150 8.77 19.14 17.66
C THR A 150 8.53 19.27 19.16
N THR A 151 7.40 18.80 19.68
CA THR A 151 7.03 18.86 21.10
C THR A 151 8.05 18.10 21.94
N ALA A 152 8.48 18.69 23.05
CA ALA A 152 9.46 18.05 23.93
C ALA A 152 8.95 16.68 24.42
N GLY A 153 9.75 15.62 24.24
CA GLY A 153 9.38 14.26 24.63
C GLY A 153 8.47 13.52 23.63
N VAL A 154 7.97 14.18 22.59
CA VAL A 154 7.20 13.55 21.49
C VAL A 154 8.03 13.62 20.21
N ARG A 155 8.19 12.50 19.52
CA ARG A 155 8.98 12.38 18.28
C ARG A 155 8.27 11.55 17.22
N ASN A 156 6.94 11.58 17.23
CA ASN A 156 6.14 10.82 16.27
C ASN A 156 6.34 11.36 14.86
N VAL A 157 6.23 10.50 13.85
CA VAL A 157 6.15 10.92 12.46
C VAL A 157 4.80 11.61 12.25
N THR A 158 4.80 12.87 11.86
CA THR A 158 3.58 13.67 11.64
C THR A 158 3.11 13.62 10.18
N GLY A 159 4.01 13.31 9.25
CA GLY A 159 3.69 13.11 7.84
C GLY A 159 4.93 13.16 6.96
N ILE A 160 4.71 13.33 5.66
CA ILE A 160 5.77 13.68 4.71
C ILE A 160 6.03 15.19 4.73
N THR A 161 7.19 15.59 4.22
CA THR A 161 7.49 17.00 3.94
C THR A 161 6.61 17.55 2.82
N ASP A 162 6.53 18.87 2.75
CA ASP A 162 5.81 19.60 1.71
C ASP A 162 6.35 19.24 0.31
N THR A 163 5.53 19.44 -0.72
CA THR A 163 5.84 19.03 -2.10
C THR A 163 6.02 17.51 -2.20
N ASP A 164 5.05 16.75 -1.70
CA ASP A 164 5.00 15.28 -1.77
C ASP A 164 6.26 14.57 -1.26
N GLY A 165 6.86 15.07 -0.19
CA GLY A 165 8.04 14.45 0.40
C GLY A 165 9.37 14.81 -0.28
N THR A 166 9.39 15.80 -1.18
CA THR A 166 10.60 16.17 -1.93
C THR A 166 11.40 17.31 -1.30
N ALA A 167 10.75 18.20 -0.57
CA ALA A 167 11.40 19.31 0.12
C ALA A 167 11.88 18.93 1.53
N THR A 168 12.36 19.90 2.30
CA THR A 168 12.70 19.77 3.72
C THR A 168 11.79 20.61 4.62
N THR A 169 10.67 21.07 4.08
CA THR A 169 9.70 21.94 4.77
C THR A 169 8.54 21.12 5.29
N CYS A 170 8.01 21.44 6.47
CA CYS A 170 6.97 20.67 7.17
C CYS A 170 5.77 21.55 7.54
N THR A 171 5.26 22.36 6.61
CA THR A 171 4.12 23.25 6.86
C THR A 171 2.79 22.50 6.92
N THR A 172 2.61 21.49 6.05
CA THR A 172 1.35 20.73 5.94
C THR A 172 1.15 19.72 7.06
N SER A 173 2.20 18.97 7.41
CA SER A 173 2.17 17.93 8.45
C SER A 173 2.41 18.47 9.86
N THR A 174 2.90 19.72 9.98
CA THR A 174 3.40 20.35 11.22
C THR A 174 4.56 19.57 11.84
N GLY A 175 5.68 20.25 12.11
CA GLY A 175 6.85 19.62 12.73
C GLY A 175 8.17 20.07 12.11
N ALA A 176 9.20 19.26 12.32
CA ALA A 176 10.55 19.47 11.79
C ALA A 176 10.95 18.33 10.87
N PHE A 177 11.66 18.66 9.79
CA PHE A 177 12.26 17.68 8.89
C PHE A 177 13.24 16.80 9.64
N ASP A 178 13.12 15.48 9.45
CA ASP A 178 14.06 14.51 10.01
C ASP A 178 14.97 13.91 8.92
N PRO A 179 16.24 14.32 8.82
CA PRO A 179 17.17 13.74 7.85
C PRO A 179 17.57 12.29 8.19
N SER A 180 17.31 11.82 9.41
CA SER A 180 17.67 10.47 9.84
C SER A 180 16.58 9.43 9.57
N THR A 181 15.42 9.83 9.06
CA THR A 181 14.33 8.92 8.70
C THR A 181 13.82 9.22 7.29
N GLN A 182 13.57 8.19 6.51
CA GLN A 182 13.02 8.32 5.15
C GLN A 182 11.85 7.36 5.00
N LYS A 183 10.79 7.79 4.30
CA LYS A 183 9.71 6.90 3.89
C LYS A 183 10.07 6.31 2.52
N VAL A 184 10.09 5.00 2.43
CA VAL A 184 10.29 4.26 1.18
C VAL A 184 8.97 3.65 0.77
N THR A 185 8.49 3.99 -0.42
CA THR A 185 7.24 3.49 -0.98
C THR A 185 7.54 2.67 -2.22
N VAL A 186 7.07 1.44 -2.26
CA VAL A 186 7.17 0.55 -3.42
C VAL A 186 5.80 0.44 -4.07
N THR A 187 5.76 0.61 -5.38
CA THR A 187 4.55 0.43 -6.18
C THR A 187 4.80 -0.62 -7.25
N VAL A 188 3.89 -1.58 -7.35
CA VAL A 188 3.88 -2.62 -8.37
C VAL A 188 2.55 -2.55 -9.13
N SER A 189 2.64 -2.40 -10.44
CA SER A 189 1.50 -2.38 -11.36
C SER A 189 1.66 -3.46 -12.42
N TRP A 190 0.56 -3.93 -13.00
CA TRP A 190 0.57 -4.92 -14.07
C TRP A 190 -0.48 -4.59 -15.11
N GLN A 191 -0.41 -5.27 -16.26
CA GLN A 191 -1.41 -5.13 -17.30
C GLN A 191 -2.70 -5.87 -16.90
N GLY A 192 -3.78 -5.14 -16.64
CA GLY A 192 -5.06 -5.72 -16.26
C GLY A 192 -6.03 -4.69 -15.67
N ASN A 193 -7.14 -5.19 -15.12
CA ASN A 193 -8.17 -4.36 -14.45
C ASN A 193 -7.90 -4.17 -12.94
N GLY A 194 -6.77 -4.68 -12.43
CA GLY A 194 -6.38 -4.57 -11.03
C GLY A 194 -5.78 -3.21 -10.69
N SER A 195 -5.95 -2.77 -9.45
CA SER A 195 -5.30 -1.57 -8.92
C SER A 195 -3.84 -1.88 -8.56
N PRO A 196 -2.89 -0.95 -8.79
CA PRO A 196 -1.51 -1.14 -8.37
C PRO A 196 -1.40 -1.40 -6.86
N VAL A 197 -0.55 -2.34 -6.49
CA VAL A 197 -0.21 -2.60 -5.09
C VAL A 197 0.84 -1.58 -4.65
N THR A 198 0.58 -0.90 -3.54
CA THR A 198 1.52 0.05 -2.95
C THR A 198 1.72 -0.27 -1.48
N ILE A 199 2.98 -0.48 -1.09
CA ILE A 199 3.39 -0.68 0.30
C ILE A 199 4.49 0.32 0.65
N SER A 200 4.58 0.71 1.90
CA SER A 200 5.60 1.65 2.35
C SER A 200 6.11 1.31 3.73
N ASP A 201 7.38 1.61 3.98
CA ASP A 201 7.98 1.49 5.30
C ASP A 201 8.87 2.71 5.60
N TYR A 202 9.18 2.91 6.88
CA TYR A 202 10.06 3.97 7.35
C TYR A 202 11.43 3.41 7.69
N PHE A 203 12.44 3.89 6.99
CA PHE A 203 13.81 3.51 7.26
C PHE A 203 14.47 4.55 8.14
N ILE A 204 15.17 4.09 9.17
CA ILE A 204 15.91 4.93 10.10
C ILE A 204 17.40 4.71 9.92
N ARG A 205 18.18 5.78 10.03
CA ARG A 205 19.63 5.70 10.13
C ARG A 205 20.01 5.14 11.49
N TRP A 206 20.30 3.84 11.55
CA TRP A 206 20.68 3.16 12.80
C TRP A 206 22.20 3.09 13.02
N ARG A 207 23.01 3.03 11.94
CA ARG A 207 24.47 3.12 12.02
C ARG A 207 24.93 4.54 11.79
N ASN A 208 25.69 5.06 12.76
CA ASN A 208 26.50 6.24 12.58
C ASN A 208 27.97 5.80 12.46
N LYS A 209 28.60 6.10 11.33
CA LYS A 209 30.06 6.03 11.24
C LYS A 209 30.60 7.39 11.66
N VAL A 210 31.06 7.47 12.92
CA VAL A 210 31.72 8.68 13.43
C VAL A 210 33.15 8.68 12.90
N CYS A 211 33.54 9.78 12.29
CA CYS A 211 34.89 9.96 11.77
C CYS A 211 35.69 10.68 12.83
N ASN A 212 36.79 10.06 13.29
CA ASN A 212 37.69 10.72 14.21
C ASN A 212 38.59 11.66 13.42
N GLN A 213 38.40 12.96 13.61
CA GLN A 213 39.27 13.97 13.04
C GLN A 213 40.61 13.96 13.77
N THR A 214 41.69 13.58 13.08
CA THR A 214 43.03 13.52 13.67
C THR A 214 43.87 14.78 13.43
N GLY A 215 43.34 15.78 12.71
CA GLY A 215 44.02 17.05 12.45
C GLY A 215 43.16 18.06 11.68
N TRP A 216 43.63 19.30 11.63
CA TRP A 216 42.97 20.43 10.94
C TRP A 216 43.70 20.87 9.66
N THR A 217 44.60 20.02 9.16
CA THR A 217 45.56 20.41 8.13
C THR A 217 45.07 20.07 6.73
N THR A 218 44.91 21.12 5.93
CA THR A 218 44.93 21.18 4.45
C THR A 218 43.79 20.50 3.67
N GLY A 219 42.81 21.28 3.20
CA GLY A 219 42.49 21.31 1.75
C GLY A 219 41.29 20.48 1.25
N GLY A 220 40.04 20.93 1.39
CA GLY A 220 38.88 20.22 0.81
C GLY A 220 37.52 20.93 0.77
N SER A 221 37.39 22.05 0.06
CA SER A 221 36.09 22.70 -0.20
C SER A 221 35.25 21.85 -1.13
N GLY A 222 34.00 21.60 -0.75
CA GLY A 222 33.00 21.04 -1.64
C GLY A 222 31.62 21.11 -1.02
N THR A 223 30.60 21.44 -1.81
CA THR A 223 29.19 21.48 -1.42
C THR A 223 28.55 20.08 -1.37
N THR A 224 29.35 19.03 -1.39
CA THR A 224 28.91 17.64 -1.52
C THR A 224 29.08 16.87 -0.22
N VAL A 225 28.21 15.86 -0.01
CA VAL A 225 28.30 14.93 1.10
C VAL A 225 29.63 14.19 1.04
N LYS A 226 30.51 14.41 2.01
CA LYS A 226 31.81 13.74 2.10
C LYS A 226 31.68 12.43 2.87
N THR A 227 32.40 11.41 2.41
CA THR A 227 32.37 10.06 2.98
C THR A 227 33.73 9.68 3.55
N CYS A 228 33.75 9.21 4.78
CA CYS A 228 35.00 8.96 5.49
C CYS A 228 35.75 7.71 4.99
N PRO A 229 37.10 7.76 4.97
CA PRO A 229 37.94 8.85 5.51
C PRO A 229 38.06 10.04 4.55
N ASP A 230 37.67 11.23 5.00
CA ASP A 230 37.98 12.51 4.35
C ASP A 230 38.65 13.39 5.40
N THR A 231 39.90 13.77 5.16
CA THR A 231 40.74 14.52 6.12
C THR A 231 40.66 16.03 5.91
N ASN A 232 39.82 16.51 4.99
CA ASN A 232 40.04 17.80 4.35
C ASN A 232 38.74 18.60 4.10
N TYR A 233 38.60 19.81 4.70
CA TYR A 233 37.54 20.80 4.45
C TYR A 233 38.08 22.25 4.50
N ASP A 234 37.63 23.18 3.64
CA ASP A 234 38.39 24.39 3.27
C ASP A 234 38.00 25.75 3.90
N THR A 235 39.10 26.46 4.18
CA THR A 235 39.34 27.90 4.36
C THR A 235 38.90 28.57 5.67
N ILE A 236 39.93 29.07 6.37
CA ILE A 236 39.83 30.20 7.28
C ILE A 236 40.01 31.45 6.43
N SER A 237 38.99 32.32 6.39
CA SER A 237 39.13 33.66 5.83
C SER A 237 38.68 34.68 6.88
N PRO A 238 39.54 35.65 7.25
CA PRO A 238 40.90 35.91 6.74
C PRO A 238 41.94 34.94 7.33
N GLU A 239 43.10 34.75 6.66
CA GLU A 239 44.19 33.88 7.13
C GLU A 239 44.54 34.14 8.61
N GLY A 240 44.38 33.12 9.46
CA GLY A 240 44.64 33.22 10.89
C GLY A 240 44.62 31.85 11.59
N THR A 241 45.25 31.80 12.77
CA THR A 241 45.28 30.63 13.65
C THR A 241 43.90 30.36 14.24
N ILE A 242 43.40 29.12 14.18
CA ILE A 242 42.16 28.74 14.88
C ILE A 242 42.41 28.87 16.38
N ASP A 243 41.74 29.83 17.02
CA ASP A 243 41.71 29.92 18.48
C ASP A 243 40.87 28.76 19.03
N THR A 244 41.55 27.76 19.58
CA THR A 244 40.93 26.61 20.23
C THR A 244 40.41 26.93 21.65
N ALA A 245 40.56 28.17 22.13
CA ALA A 245 39.96 28.63 23.38
C ALA A 245 38.48 28.99 23.18
N GLY A 246 37.64 27.99 22.92
CA GLY A 246 36.19 28.08 23.17
C GLY A 246 35.30 28.42 21.97
N GLY A 247 35.61 27.94 20.76
CA GLY A 247 34.65 27.93 19.65
C GLY A 247 33.66 26.76 19.74
N THR A 248 32.38 26.97 19.43
CA THR A 248 31.40 25.89 19.25
C THR A 248 31.12 25.65 17.77
N LEU A 249 31.22 24.38 17.34
CA LEU A 249 30.90 23.94 16.00
C LEU A 249 29.43 23.54 15.93
N LYS A 250 28.64 24.23 15.10
CA LYS A 250 27.24 23.88 14.86
C LYS A 250 27.18 22.88 13.72
N LEU A 251 27.01 21.60 14.06
CA LEU A 251 26.67 20.57 13.08
C LEU A 251 25.18 20.76 12.72
N GLN A 252 24.91 20.99 11.44
CA GLN A 252 23.54 20.88 10.90
C GLN A 252 23.19 19.41 10.70
#